data_AF-A0A101XE59-F1
#
_entry.id   AF-A0A101XE59-F1
#
_cell.length_a   1.000
_cell.length_b   1.000
_cell.length_c   1.000
_cell.angle_alpha   90.00
_cell.angle_beta   90.00
_cell.angle_gamma   90.00
#
_symmetry.space_group_name_H-M   'P 1'
#
loop_
_entity.id
_entity.type
_entity.pdbx_description
1 polymer ?
#
loop_
_entity_poly.entity_id
_entity_poly.type
_entity_poly.pdbx_seq_one_letter_code
_entity_poly.pdbx_strand_id
1 'polypeptide(L)'
;MALQHLLKGRGHVTIRELQQELQVSQRRLRSVLADLRRRGLVKAYLDPARGRAHLYSLAFDSFDLDVPPVRPGVYYIDIPPDAKIPHDLTFRAYSVIRASDILLYTPHFENKKQLFYLTRCVCTVKPYTPEAVEEARQAATRGKVVSVIYSSQIDDIYVPENAAVIEHLQIAIKAVQS
;
A
#
# COMPACT_ATOMS: atom_id res chain seq x y z
N MET A 1 9.69 -3.09 9.20
CA MET A 1 9.26 -3.47 7.83
C MET A 1 8.66 -4.88 7.85
N ALA A 2 7.49 -5.16 8.44
CA ALA A 2 7.08 -6.55 8.66
C ALA A 2 6.56 -7.18 7.35
N LEU A 3 7.25 -8.00 6.55
CA LEU A 3 8.54 -8.68 6.61
C LEU A 3 9.21 -8.39 5.22
N GLN A 4 9.81 -7.19 5.05
CA GLN A 4 10.07 -6.47 3.78
C GLN A 4 9.04 -6.78 2.66
N HIS A 5 7.77 -6.43 2.85
CA HIS A 5 6.63 -6.77 1.96
C HIS A 5 6.36 -8.26 1.69
N LEU A 6 6.70 -9.14 2.65
CA LEU A 6 6.88 -10.59 2.45
C LEU A 6 7.95 -10.91 1.41
N LEU A 7 9.01 -10.11 1.47
CA LEU A 7 10.27 -10.11 0.72
C LEU A 7 10.33 -9.32 -0.61
N LYS A 8 9.21 -8.99 -1.28
CA LYS A 8 9.07 -8.07 -2.46
C LYS A 8 7.69 -8.21 -3.16
N GLY A 9 6.62 -8.46 -2.39
CA GLY A 9 5.27 -8.66 -2.94
C GLY A 9 4.93 -10.07 -3.43
N ARG A 10 5.58 -11.10 -2.88
CA ARG A 10 5.08 -12.48 -3.01
C ARG A 10 3.91 -12.65 -2.06
N GLY A 11 2.75 -13.07 -2.56
CA GLY A 11 1.54 -13.25 -1.74
C GLY A 11 1.70 -14.23 -0.58
N HIS A 12 2.67 -15.15 -0.64
CA HIS A 12 2.95 -16.15 0.39
C HIS A 12 4.46 -16.46 0.45
N VAL A 13 5.00 -16.70 1.66
CA VAL A 13 6.39 -17.18 1.85
C VAL A 13 6.51 -18.27 2.90
N THR A 14 7.56 -19.06 2.82
CA THR A 14 7.93 -20.08 3.80
C THR A 14 8.97 -19.57 4.80
N ILE A 15 9.11 -20.23 5.95
CA ILE A 15 10.18 -19.95 6.93
C ILE A 15 11.58 -20.11 6.32
N ARG A 16 11.76 -21.02 5.37
CA ARG A 16 13.07 -21.25 4.72
C ARG A 16 13.47 -20.05 3.87
N GLU A 17 12.56 -19.51 3.08
CA GLU A 17 12.80 -18.30 2.28
C GLU A 17 13.12 -17.10 3.18
N LEU A 18 12.39 -16.95 4.30
CA LEU A 18 12.66 -15.90 5.29
C LEU A 18 14.03 -16.01 5.96
N GLN A 19 14.48 -17.24 6.23
CA GLN A 19 15.81 -17.48 6.77
C GLN A 19 16.90 -17.06 5.79
N GLN A 20 16.73 -17.40 4.51
CA GLN A 20 17.70 -17.10 3.46
C GLN A 20 17.86 -15.59 3.27
N GLU A 21 16.75 -14.85 3.28
CA GLU A 21 16.80 -13.40 3.01
C GLU A 21 17.18 -12.58 4.24
N LEU A 22 16.63 -12.90 5.41
CA LEU A 22 16.87 -12.11 6.62
C LEU A 22 18.13 -12.54 7.37
N GLN A 23 18.74 -13.66 6.99
CA GLN A 23 19.90 -14.27 7.66
C GLN A 23 19.67 -14.50 9.17
N VAL A 24 18.43 -14.83 9.55
CA VAL A 24 18.01 -15.08 10.93
C VAL A 24 17.70 -16.57 11.14
N SER A 25 18.00 -17.11 12.32
CA SER A 25 17.69 -18.51 12.66
C SER A 25 16.19 -18.83 12.58
N GLN A 26 15.83 -20.04 12.12
CA GLN A 26 14.43 -20.46 12.02
C GLN A 26 13.69 -20.42 13.36
N ARG A 27 14.38 -20.70 14.47
CA ARG A 27 13.79 -20.63 15.82
C ARG A 27 13.32 -19.21 16.14
N ARG A 28 14.15 -18.22 15.85
CA ARG A 28 13.81 -16.80 16.06
C ARG A 28 12.71 -16.36 15.09
N LEU A 29 12.77 -16.77 13.82
CA LEU A 29 11.70 -16.50 12.85
C LEU A 29 10.35 -17.09 13.27
N ARG A 30 10.32 -18.34 13.76
CA ARG A 30 9.09 -18.96 14.28
C ARG A 30 8.52 -18.19 15.46
N SER A 31 9.37 -17.75 16.39
CA SER A 31 8.93 -16.95 17.54
C SER A 31 8.34 -15.60 17.09
N VAL A 32 8.98 -14.93 16.13
CA VAL A 32 8.50 -13.65 15.59
C VAL A 32 7.19 -13.83 14.82
N LEU A 33 7.10 -14.83 13.94
CA LEU A 33 5.90 -15.12 13.16
C LEU A 33 4.73 -15.54 14.07
N ALA A 34 4.98 -16.31 15.12
CA ALA A 34 3.96 -16.63 16.12
C ALA A 34 3.44 -15.38 16.82
N ASP A 35 4.33 -14.44 17.16
CA ASP A 35 3.93 -13.17 17.77
C ASP A 35 3.12 -12.29 16.81
N LEU A 36 3.58 -12.17 15.57
CA LEU A 36 2.86 -11.44 14.51
C LEU A 36 1.49 -12.07 14.21
N ARG A 37 1.38 -13.40 14.24
CA ARG A 37 0.11 -14.12 14.06
C ARG A 37 -0.85 -13.87 15.23
N ARG A 38 -0.36 -13.86 16.47
CA ARG A 38 -1.17 -13.52 17.66
C ARG A 38 -1.72 -12.10 17.59
N ARG A 39 -0.94 -11.17 17.03
CA ARG A 39 -1.35 -9.78 16.78
C ARG A 39 -2.21 -9.62 15.52
N GLY A 40 -2.56 -10.71 14.84
CA GLY A 40 -3.37 -10.70 13.64
C GLY A 40 -2.65 -10.17 12.40
N LEU A 41 -1.35 -9.85 12.42
CA LEU A 41 -0.63 -9.19 11.32
C LEU A 41 -0.18 -10.16 10.21
N VAL A 42 -0.15 -11.46 10.51
CA VAL A 42 0.28 -12.53 9.58
C VAL A 42 -0.71 -13.68 9.64
N LYS A 43 -1.15 -14.16 8.47
CA LYS A 43 -1.93 -15.39 8.32
C LYS A 43 -1.00 -16.55 7.96
N ALA A 44 -1.35 -17.73 8.43
CA ALA A 44 -0.62 -18.97 8.12
C ALA A 44 -1.56 -19.94 7.41
N TYR A 45 -1.14 -20.41 6.23
CA TYR A 45 -1.86 -21.39 5.43
C TYR A 45 -1.02 -22.67 5.32
N LEU A 46 -1.71 -23.78 5.14
CA LEU A 46 -1.11 -25.04 4.70
C LEU A 46 -1.51 -25.23 3.25
N ASP A 47 -0.53 -25.35 2.35
CA ASP A 47 -0.79 -25.70 0.96
C ASP A 47 -0.71 -27.23 0.82
N PRO A 48 -1.84 -27.94 0.63
CA PRO A 48 -1.85 -29.39 0.53
C PRO A 48 -1.05 -29.92 -0.66
N ALA A 49 -0.89 -29.13 -1.74
CA ALA A 49 -0.18 -29.52 -2.95
C ALA A 49 1.34 -29.38 -2.82
N ARG A 50 1.83 -28.51 -1.93
CA ARG A 50 3.27 -28.31 -1.63
C ARG A 50 3.73 -29.01 -0.35
N GLY A 51 2.88 -29.82 0.27
CA GLY A 51 3.16 -30.57 1.49
C GLY A 51 2.90 -29.78 2.79
N ARG A 52 3.35 -30.32 3.94
CA ARG A 52 3.12 -29.72 5.29
C ARG A 52 3.87 -28.41 5.56
N ALA A 53 4.25 -27.65 4.53
CA ALA A 53 4.95 -26.39 4.70
C ALA A 53 3.95 -25.28 5.04
N HIS A 54 4.16 -24.60 6.18
CA HIS A 54 3.39 -23.40 6.50
C HIS A 54 3.82 -22.24 5.59
N LEU A 55 2.84 -21.71 4.86
CA LEU A 55 2.93 -20.48 4.10
C LEU A 55 2.43 -19.32 4.95
N TYR A 56 3.18 -18.22 4.97
CA TYR A 56 2.86 -17.02 5.73
C TYR A 56 2.50 -15.90 4.75
N SER A 57 1.38 -15.22 4.98
CA SER A 57 0.95 -14.04 4.24
C SER A 57 0.62 -12.87 5.17
N LEU A 58 0.69 -11.63 4.68
CA LEU A 58 0.33 -10.46 5.47
C LEU A 58 -1.19 -10.37 5.58
N ALA A 59 -1.66 -10.13 6.79
CA ALA A 59 -3.06 -9.96 7.10
C ALA A 59 -3.43 -8.48 6.99
N PHE A 60 -3.55 -7.98 5.75
CA PHE A 60 -3.87 -6.57 5.48
C PHE A 60 -5.19 -6.11 6.12
N ASP A 61 -6.07 -7.05 6.46
CA ASP A 61 -7.34 -6.85 7.13
C ASP A 61 -7.25 -6.49 8.61
N SER A 62 -6.09 -6.70 9.25
CA SER A 62 -5.92 -6.62 10.72
C SER A 62 -4.88 -5.60 11.16
N PHE A 63 -4.32 -4.79 10.25
CA PHE A 63 -3.42 -3.73 10.66
C PHE A 63 -4.21 -2.57 11.28
N ASP A 64 -4.15 -2.44 12.60
CA ASP A 64 -4.11 -1.12 13.22
C ASP A 64 -2.72 -0.57 12.94
N LEU A 65 -2.61 0.15 11.83
CA LEU A 65 -1.38 0.83 11.48
C LEU A 65 -1.20 1.94 12.52
N ASP A 66 -0.16 1.84 13.33
CA ASP A 66 0.33 2.89 14.25
C ASP A 66 0.94 4.04 13.40
N VAL A 67 0.15 4.52 12.44
CA VAL A 67 0.43 5.58 11.49
C VAL A 67 -0.41 6.76 11.96
N PRO A 68 0.17 7.97 12.03
CA PRO A 68 -0.59 9.15 12.45
C PRO A 68 -1.89 9.28 11.67
N PRO A 69 -3.01 9.68 12.32
CA PRO A 69 -4.29 9.81 11.64
C PRO A 69 -4.14 10.66 10.38
N VAL A 70 -4.73 10.17 9.28
CA VAL A 70 -4.71 10.89 7.99
C VAL A 70 -5.57 12.13 8.17
N ARG A 71 -4.97 13.30 7.98
CA ARG A 71 -5.69 14.57 8.10
C ARG A 71 -6.48 14.81 6.81
N PRO A 72 -7.58 15.55 6.86
CA PRO A 72 -8.23 16.03 5.65
C PRO A 72 -7.25 16.76 4.73
N GLY A 73 -7.35 16.49 3.43
CA GLY A 73 -6.43 17.05 2.45
C GLY A 73 -6.37 16.27 1.15
N VAL A 74 -5.56 16.77 0.22
CA VAL A 74 -5.28 16.11 -1.05
C VAL A 74 -3.90 15.48 -0.98
N TYR A 75 -3.84 14.18 -1.19
CA TYR A 75 -2.63 13.37 -1.10
C TYR A 75 -2.26 12.85 -2.48
N TYR A 76 -1.04 13.14 -2.92
CA TYR A 76 -0.51 12.62 -4.17
C TYR A 76 0.35 11.40 -3.87
N ILE A 77 -0.06 10.25 -4.39
CA ILE A 77 0.60 8.96 -4.18
C ILE A 77 1.28 8.57 -5.48
N ASP A 78 2.61 8.69 -5.49
CA ASP A 78 3.44 8.36 -6.64
C ASP A 78 3.71 6.85 -6.67
N ILE A 79 3.19 6.20 -7.70
CA ILE A 79 3.26 4.77 -7.93
C ILE A 79 4.00 4.52 -9.24
N PRO A 80 5.10 3.74 -9.23
CA PRO A 80 5.73 3.30 -10.48
C PRO A 80 4.80 2.40 -11.32
N PRO A 81 4.88 2.46 -12.66
CA PRO A 81 3.99 1.70 -13.53
C PRO A 81 4.12 0.18 -13.39
N ASP A 82 5.26 -0.31 -12.91
CA ASP A 82 5.55 -1.73 -12.65
C ASP A 82 5.23 -2.16 -11.21
N ALA A 83 4.79 -1.25 -10.36
CA ALA A 83 4.47 -1.56 -8.97
C ALA A 83 3.34 -2.61 -8.85
N LYS A 84 3.54 -3.56 -7.94
CA LYS A 84 2.64 -4.65 -7.58
C LYS A 84 1.74 -4.20 -6.44
N ILE A 85 0.51 -3.80 -6.74
CA ILE A 85 -0.48 -3.34 -5.74
C ILE A 85 -1.25 -4.56 -5.18
N PRO A 86 -1.51 -4.64 -3.86
CA PRO A 86 -1.21 -3.66 -2.80
C PRO A 86 0.19 -3.82 -2.21
N HIS A 87 0.98 -4.76 -2.72
CA HIS A 87 2.22 -5.18 -2.10
C HIS A 87 3.30 -4.12 -2.03
N ASP A 88 3.44 -3.25 -3.02
CA ASP A 88 4.48 -2.22 -3.02
C ASP A 88 4.02 -0.92 -2.34
N LEU A 89 2.77 -0.84 -1.89
CA LEU A 89 2.26 0.35 -1.20
C LEU A 89 2.91 0.48 0.19
N THR A 90 3.42 1.67 0.49
CA THR A 90 3.84 1.99 1.87
C THR A 90 2.63 1.96 2.80
N PHE A 91 2.87 1.71 4.10
CA PHE A 91 1.78 1.76 5.08
C PHE A 91 1.08 3.12 5.12
N ARG A 92 1.82 4.22 4.91
CA ARG A 92 1.24 5.56 4.80
C ARG A 92 0.32 5.67 3.58
N ALA A 93 0.78 5.25 2.39
CA ALA A 93 -0.06 5.24 1.20
C ALA A 93 -1.31 4.35 1.38
N TYR A 94 -1.16 3.18 2.00
CA TYR A 94 -2.28 2.30 2.32
C TYR A 94 -3.29 2.97 3.25
N SER A 95 -2.83 3.59 4.35
CA SER A 95 -3.70 4.31 5.28
C SER A 95 -4.43 5.48 4.61
N VAL A 96 -3.74 6.24 3.76
CA VAL A 96 -4.36 7.35 3.01
C VAL A 96 -5.42 6.81 2.07
N ILE A 97 -5.10 5.84 1.22
CA ILE A 97 -6.09 5.24 0.29
C ILE A 97 -7.29 4.71 1.08
N ARG A 98 -7.09 4.01 2.19
CA ARG A 98 -8.20 3.49 3.01
C ARG A 98 -9.06 4.60 3.62
N ALA A 99 -8.45 5.72 4.02
CA ALA A 99 -9.14 6.86 4.62
C ALA A 99 -9.79 7.79 3.58
N SER A 100 -9.43 7.66 2.30
CA SER A 100 -9.95 8.51 1.23
C SER A 100 -11.47 8.40 1.08
N ASP A 101 -12.11 9.55 0.92
CA ASP A 101 -13.48 9.68 0.43
C ASP A 101 -13.52 9.64 -1.11
N ILE A 102 -12.47 10.16 -1.75
CA ILE A 102 -12.32 10.22 -3.21
C ILE A 102 -10.94 9.69 -3.58
N LEU A 103 -10.90 8.81 -4.58
CA LEU A 103 -9.66 8.35 -5.20
C LEU A 103 -9.68 8.71 -6.68
N LEU A 104 -8.75 9.59 -7.07
CA LEU A 104 -8.45 9.90 -8.46
C LEU A 104 -7.33 8.98 -8.94
N TYR A 105 -7.41 8.51 -10.18
CA TYR A 105 -6.34 7.74 -10.81
C TYR A 105 -6.08 8.26 -12.22
N THR A 106 -4.81 8.33 -12.63
CA THR A 106 -4.45 8.68 -14.01
C THR A 106 -4.76 7.53 -14.97
N PRO A 107 -4.90 7.79 -16.30
CA PRO A 107 -5.27 6.76 -17.27
C PRO A 107 -4.40 5.50 -17.25
N HIS A 108 -3.10 5.63 -16.92
CA HIS A 108 -2.18 4.50 -16.82
C HIS A 108 -2.53 3.50 -15.71
N PHE A 109 -3.32 3.91 -14.70
CA PHE A 109 -3.79 3.05 -13.62
C PHE A 109 -5.24 2.57 -13.78
N GLU A 110 -5.92 2.88 -14.89
CA GLU A 110 -7.30 2.45 -15.17
C GLU A 110 -7.45 0.91 -15.03
N ASN A 111 -6.52 0.15 -15.60
CA ASN A 111 -6.52 -1.31 -15.54
C ASN A 111 -6.15 -1.87 -14.15
N LYS A 112 -5.60 -1.03 -13.27
CA LYS A 112 -5.22 -1.38 -11.89
C LYS A 112 -6.24 -0.90 -10.86
N LYS A 113 -7.33 -0.25 -11.27
CA LYS A 113 -8.33 0.34 -10.36
C LYS A 113 -8.90 -0.65 -9.34
N GLN A 114 -9.05 -1.91 -9.74
CA GLN A 114 -9.58 -2.96 -8.87
C GLN A 114 -8.65 -3.29 -7.70
N LEU A 115 -7.34 -3.09 -7.87
CA LEU A 115 -6.34 -3.37 -6.84
C LEU A 115 -6.39 -2.36 -5.69
N PHE A 116 -6.98 -1.18 -5.90
CA PHE A 116 -7.24 -0.24 -4.81
C PHE A 116 -8.40 -0.68 -3.91
N TYR A 117 -9.35 -1.49 -4.36
CA TYR A 117 -10.36 -2.05 -3.45
C TYR A 117 -9.76 -3.05 -2.45
N LEU A 118 -8.56 -3.60 -2.73
CA LEU A 118 -7.83 -4.44 -1.78
C LEU A 118 -7.33 -3.67 -0.56
N THR A 119 -7.31 -2.33 -0.63
CA THR A 119 -7.07 -1.48 0.55
C THR A 119 -8.32 -1.25 1.39
N ARG A 120 -9.47 -1.82 0.99
CA ARG A 120 -10.80 -1.61 1.58
C ARG A 120 -11.24 -0.14 1.55
N CYS A 121 -10.78 0.62 0.55
CA CYS A 121 -11.30 1.96 0.30
C CYS A 121 -12.82 1.90 0.08
N VAL A 122 -13.57 2.73 0.80
CA VAL A 122 -15.01 2.99 0.55
C VAL A 122 -15.18 4.28 -0.27
N CYS A 123 -14.10 4.71 -0.94
CA CYS A 123 -14.05 5.93 -1.72
C CYS A 123 -14.87 5.86 -3.00
N THR A 124 -15.24 7.03 -3.51
CA THR A 124 -15.59 7.23 -4.91
C THR A 124 -14.33 7.20 -5.77
N VAL A 125 -14.20 6.18 -6.63
CA VAL A 125 -13.05 6.00 -7.54
C VAL A 125 -13.39 6.56 -8.92
N LYS A 126 -12.58 7.48 -9.45
CA LYS A 126 -12.83 8.14 -10.74
C LYS A 126 -11.52 8.55 -11.45
N PRO A 127 -11.55 8.72 -12.79
CA PRO A 127 -10.35 9.14 -13.53
C PRO A 127 -9.92 10.55 -13.15
N TYR A 128 -8.63 10.82 -13.32
CA TYR A 128 -8.04 12.14 -13.18
C TYR A 128 -8.45 13.01 -14.38
N THR A 129 -9.34 13.97 -14.13
CA THR A 129 -9.74 15.02 -15.09
C THR A 129 -9.69 16.38 -14.39
N PRO A 130 -9.58 17.51 -15.13
CA PRO A 130 -9.60 18.85 -14.53
C PRO A 130 -10.81 19.07 -13.60
N GLU A 131 -11.99 18.58 -13.99
CA GLU A 131 -13.22 18.69 -13.20
C GLU A 131 -13.13 17.85 -11.92
N ALA A 132 -12.61 16.63 -12.01
CA ALA A 132 -12.44 15.75 -10.86
C ALA A 132 -11.39 16.28 -9.86
N VAL A 133 -10.36 16.97 -10.36
CA VAL A 133 -9.34 17.64 -9.52
C VAL A 133 -9.95 18.81 -8.76
N GLU A 134 -10.78 19.62 -9.42
CA GLU A 134 -11.45 20.73 -8.75
C GLU A 134 -12.44 20.22 -7.68
N GLU A 135 -13.20 19.17 -8.01
CA GLU A 135 -14.07 18.52 -7.03
C GLU A 135 -13.28 17.95 -5.84
N ALA A 136 -12.11 17.34 -6.10
CA ALA A 136 -11.20 16.85 -5.06
C ALA A 136 -10.70 17.97 -4.14
N ARG A 137 -10.32 19.13 -4.70
CA ARG A 137 -9.93 20.31 -3.92
C ARG A 137 -11.07 20.80 -3.04
N GLN A 138 -12.28 20.90 -3.58
CA GLN A 138 -13.46 21.31 -2.82
C GLN A 138 -13.88 20.28 -1.77
N ALA A 139 -13.65 18.99 -2.00
CA ALA A 139 -13.88 17.95 -1.01
C ALA A 139 -12.88 18.10 0.15
N ALA A 140 -11.60 18.32 -0.15
CA ALA A 140 -10.56 18.51 0.85
C ALA A 140 -10.81 19.75 1.73
N THR A 141 -11.24 20.89 1.15
CA THR A 141 -11.60 22.08 1.94
C THR A 141 -12.81 21.85 2.85
N ARG A 142 -13.69 20.90 2.51
CA ARG A 142 -14.81 20.45 3.34
C ARG A 142 -14.42 19.41 4.40
N GLY A 143 -13.13 19.15 4.60
CA GLY A 143 -12.64 18.23 5.63
C GLY A 143 -12.61 16.77 5.20
N LYS A 144 -12.62 16.47 3.89
CA LYS A 144 -12.47 15.11 3.35
C LYS A 144 -11.02 14.75 3.06
N VAL A 145 -10.74 13.45 2.97
CA VAL A 145 -9.45 12.93 2.50
C VAL A 145 -9.59 12.55 1.03
N VAL A 146 -8.67 13.03 0.20
CA VAL A 146 -8.63 12.70 -1.22
C VAL A 146 -7.26 12.16 -1.58
N SER A 147 -7.21 11.04 -2.29
CA SER A 147 -5.97 10.48 -2.83
C SER A 147 -5.94 10.57 -4.35
N VAL A 148 -4.80 10.99 -4.89
CA VAL A 148 -4.51 11.02 -6.32
C VAL A 148 -3.41 10.00 -6.59
N ILE A 149 -3.74 8.97 -7.35
CA ILE A 149 -2.79 7.95 -7.81
C ILE A 149 -2.23 8.37 -9.15
N TYR A 150 -0.91 8.50 -9.23
CA TYR A 150 -0.20 8.85 -10.45
C TYR A 150 1.20 8.24 -10.45
N SER A 151 1.91 8.38 -11.56
CA SER A 151 3.32 8.04 -11.70
C SER A 151 4.10 9.24 -12.20
N SER A 152 5.07 9.72 -11.42
CA SER A 152 5.96 10.81 -11.86
C SER A 152 6.81 10.47 -13.10
N GLN A 153 6.87 9.20 -13.50
CA GLN A 153 7.66 8.73 -14.64
C GLN A 153 6.95 8.86 -15.99
N ILE A 154 5.61 8.80 -15.98
CA ILE A 154 4.81 8.65 -17.21
C ILE A 154 3.54 9.50 -17.25
N ASP A 155 3.07 10.00 -16.10
CA ASP A 155 1.89 10.85 -16.04
C ASP A 155 2.28 12.33 -16.09
N ASP A 156 1.68 13.04 -17.04
CA ASP A 156 1.74 14.49 -17.10
C ASP A 156 0.58 15.07 -16.27
N ILE A 157 0.83 15.27 -14.98
CA ILE A 157 -0.13 15.90 -14.06
C ILE A 157 0.49 17.06 -13.30
N TYR A 158 -0.33 18.08 -13.03
CA TYR A 158 0.06 19.16 -12.15
C TYR A 158 -0.02 18.72 -10.68
N VAL A 159 1.14 18.61 -10.04
CA VAL A 159 1.28 18.39 -8.60
C VAL A 159 1.67 19.72 -7.94
N PRO A 160 0.80 20.35 -7.12
CA PRO A 160 1.09 21.65 -6.50
C PRO A 160 2.21 21.54 -5.46
N GLU A 161 3.17 22.47 -5.48
CA GLU A 161 4.34 22.43 -4.58
C GLU A 161 4.06 22.99 -3.15
N ASN A 162 2.95 23.69 -2.92
CA ASN A 162 2.71 24.43 -1.67
C ASN A 162 1.84 23.70 -0.63
N ALA A 163 2.40 23.57 0.58
CA ALA A 163 2.12 22.52 1.56
C ALA A 163 1.38 23.00 2.83
N ALA A 164 0.22 23.65 2.70
CA ALA A 164 -0.64 23.86 3.88
C ALA A 164 -1.59 22.66 4.15
N VAL A 165 -1.93 21.88 3.12
CA VAL A 165 -2.96 20.83 3.14
C VAL A 165 -2.55 19.58 2.31
N ILE A 166 -1.33 19.57 1.76
CA ILE A 166 -0.90 18.61 0.73
C ILE A 166 0.30 17.82 1.24
N GLU A 167 0.22 16.48 1.19
CA GLU A 167 1.32 15.58 1.52
C GLU A 167 1.62 14.69 0.30
N HIS A 168 2.89 14.73 -0.14
CA HIS A 168 3.39 13.91 -1.24
C HIS A 168 3.93 12.60 -0.67
N LEU A 169 3.34 11.49 -1.12
CA LEU A 169 3.69 10.15 -0.68
C LEU A 169 4.35 9.43 -1.84
N GLN A 170 5.68 9.35 -1.78
CA GLN A 170 6.41 8.47 -2.67
C GLN A 170 6.35 7.04 -2.13
N ILE A 171 6.02 6.10 -3.00
CA ILE A 171 6.28 4.70 -2.68
C ILE A 171 7.79 4.54 -2.52
N ALA A 172 8.21 3.95 -1.40
CA ALA A 172 9.61 3.66 -1.13
C ALA A 172 10.12 2.47 -1.98
N ILE A 173 10.02 2.56 -3.30
CA ILE A 173 10.92 1.86 -4.21
C ILE A 173 12.08 2.83 -4.42
N LYS A 174 12.84 3.14 -3.35
CA LYS A 174 14.20 3.62 -3.57
C LYS A 174 14.88 2.46 -4.26
N ALA A 175 15.10 2.61 -5.56
CA ALA A 175 15.90 1.72 -6.36
C ALA A 175 17.10 1.31 -5.50
N VAL A 176 17.12 0.05 -5.07
CA VAL A 176 18.38 -0.63 -4.84
C VAL A 176 18.95 -0.73 -6.24
N GLN A 177 19.62 0.35 -6.66
CA GLN A 177 20.58 0.29 -7.75
C GLN A 177 21.63 -0.71 -7.28
N SER A 178 21.46 -1.96 -7.71
CA SER A 178 22.55 -2.91 -7.83
C SER A 178 23.31 -2.61 -9.12
#